data_AF-A0A2V5LP00-F1
#
_entry.id   AF-A0A2V5LP00-F1
#
_cell.length_a   1.000
_cell.length_b   1.000
_cell.length_c   1.000
_cell.angle_alpha   90.00
_cell.angle_beta   90.00
_cell.angle_gamma   90.00
#
_symmetry.space_group_name_H-M   'P 1'
#
loop_
_entity.id
_entity.type
_entity.pdbx_description
1 polymer ?
#
loop_
_entity_poly.entity_id
_entity_poly.type
_entity_poly.pdbx_seq_one_letter_code
_entity_poly.pdbx_strand_id
1 'polypeptide(L)' 'MAPKLNVGKETLRRWVLQAQVDAGDRTGPSSGELAEIKALKSKVKDLEEANEILKQSAIF' A
#
# COMPACT_ATOMS: atom_id res chain seq x y z
N MET A 1 29.68 14.25 11.51
CA MET A 1 29.43 14.66 10.12
C MET A 1 28.56 13.58 9.48
N ALA A 2 27.22 13.72 9.50
CA ALA A 2 26.35 12.71 8.87
C ALA A 2 26.44 12.85 7.34
N PRO A 3 26.65 11.75 6.58
CA PRO A 3 26.65 11.81 5.12
C PRO A 3 25.28 12.33 4.69
N LYS A 4 25.27 13.42 3.90
CA LYS A 4 24.05 13.96 3.31
C LYS A 4 23.43 12.85 2.46
N LEU A 5 22.42 12.17 3.01
CA LEU A 5 21.58 11.24 2.29
C LEU A 5 21.17 11.97 1.00
N ASN A 6 21.44 11.37 -0.16
CA ASN A 6 21.13 11.93 -1.48
C ASN A 6 19.61 11.86 -1.73
N VAL A 7 18.86 12.48 -0.81
CA VAL A 7 17.42 12.47 -0.70
C VAL A 7 17.00 13.94 -0.79
N GLY A 8 16.24 14.27 -1.83
CA GLY A 8 15.75 15.63 -2.03
C GLY A 8 14.89 16.10 -0.85
N LYS A 9 14.90 17.41 -0.59
CA LYS A 9 14.14 18.06 0.50
C LYS A 9 12.65 17.66 0.51
N GLU A 10 12.03 17.54 -0.66
CA GLU A 10 10.63 17.15 -0.80
C GLU A 10 10.40 15.69 -0.36
N THR A 11 11.30 14.77 -0.71
CA THR A 11 11.21 13.37 -0.29
C THR A 11 11.29 13.24 1.22
N LEU A 12 12.24 13.95 1.84
CA LEU A 12 12.37 13.98 3.30
C LEU A 12 11.11 14.56 3.96
N ARG A 13 10.56 15.65 3.41
CA ARG A 13 9.32 16.26 3.91
C ARG A 13 8.15 15.26 3.87
N ARG A 14 8.00 14.53 2.76
CA ARG A 14 6.94 13.51 2.63
C ARG A 14 7.09 12.40 3.65
N TRP A 15 8.31 11.92 3.90
CA TRP A 15 8.56 10.89 4.91
C TRP A 15 8.23 11.37 6.33
N VAL A 16 8.59 12.62 6.66
CA VAL A 16 8.24 13.20 7.96
C VAL A 16 6.71 13.31 8.12
N LEU A 17 6.00 13.75 7.09
CA LEU A 17 4.54 13.82 7.11
C LEU A 17 3.90 12.44 7.26
N GLN A 18 4.43 11.44 6.54
CA GLN A 18 3.95 10.07 6.66
C GLN A 18 4.19 9.51 8.08
N ALA A 19 5.36 9.77 8.66
CA ALA A 19 5.66 9.36 10.03
C ALA A 19 4.73 10.03 11.07
N GLN A 20 4.30 11.27 10.85
CA GLN A 20 3.28 11.92 11.71
C GLN A 20 1.92 11.22 11.60
N VAL A 21 1.53 10.80 10.39
CA VAL A 21 0.31 10.02 10.18
C VAL A 21 0.41 8.65 10.84
N ASP A 22 1.54 7.95 10.66
CA ASP A 22 1.81 6.65 11.28
C ASP A 22 1.84 6.74 12.82
N ALA A 23 2.24 7.87 13.38
CA ALA A 23 2.23 8.14 14.82
C ALA A 23 0.86 8.61 15.37
N GLY A 24 -0.13 8.84 14.49
CA GLY A 24 -1.44 9.37 14.88
C GLY A 24 -1.47 10.87 15.21
N ASP A 25 -0.36 11.59 14.98
CA ASP A 25 -0.25 13.04 15.17
C ASP A 25 -0.99 13.82 14.05
N ARG A 26 -1.23 13.15 12.92
CA ARG A 26 -1.87 13.73 11.75
C ARG A 26 -2.92 12.79 11.15
N THR A 27 -4.04 13.35 10.69
CA THR A 27 -5.06 12.60 9.96
C THR A 27 -4.55 12.17 8.59
N GLY A 28 -4.77 10.89 8.27
CA GLY A 28 -4.46 10.29 6.97
C GLY A 28 -4.37 8.77 7.10
N PRO A 29 -4.32 8.03 5.99
CA PRO A 29 -4.08 6.60 6.02
C PRO A 29 -2.62 6.35 6.37
N SER A 30 -2.40 5.58 7.43
CA SER A 30 -1.09 5.07 7.79
C SER A 30 -0.51 4.19 6.68
N SER A 31 0.80 4.06 6.70
CA SER A 31 1.53 3.15 5.82
C SER A 31 1.05 1.69 5.98
N GLY A 32 0.61 1.31 7.19
CA GLY A 32 0.01 0.00 7.48
C GLY A 32 -1.35 -0.19 6.79
N GLU A 33 -2.25 0.78 6.90
CA GLU A 33 -3.56 0.75 6.23
C GLU A 33 -3.40 0.67 4.71
N LEU A 34 -2.47 1.43 4.14
CA LEU A 34 -2.19 1.39 2.70
C LEU A 34 -1.64 0.02 2.26
N ALA A 35 -0.80 -0.61 3.08
CA ALA A 35 -0.28 -1.95 2.81
C ALA A 35 -1.39 -3.01 2.85
N GLU A 36 -2.29 -2.93 3.83
CA GLU A 36 -3.44 -3.82 3.93
C GLU A 36 -4.40 -3.66 2.74
N ILE A 37 -4.74 -2.42 2.37
CA ILE A 37 -5.56 -2.13 1.19
C ILE A 37 -4.94 -2.76 -0.07
N LYS A 38 -3.61 -2.66 -0.23
CA LYS A 38 -2.91 -3.25 -1.37
C LYS A 38 -2.99 -4.79 -1.34
N ALA A 39 -2.79 -5.40 -0.19
CA ALA A 39 -2.87 -6.86 -0.03
C ALA A 39 -4.29 -7.38 -0.32
N LEU A 40 -5.30 -6.69 0.20
CA LEU A 40 -6.71 -7.01 -0.05
C LEU A 40 -7.05 -6.88 -1.54
N LYS A 41 -6.61 -5.81 -2.20
CA LYS A 41 -6.82 -5.63 -3.65
C LYS A 41 -6.19 -6.74 -4.49
N SER A 42 -4.98 -7.19 -4.12
CA SER A 42 -4.36 -8.34 -4.79
C SER A 42 -5.21 -9.59 -4.59
N LYS A 43 -5.55 -9.90 -3.34
CA LYS A 43 -6.35 -11.10 -3.01
C LYS A 43 -7.70 -11.12 -3.73
N VAL A 44 -8.37 -9.97 -3.84
CA VAL A 44 -9.63 -9.86 -4.60
C VAL A 44 -9.39 -10.21 -6.07
N LYS A 45 -8.36 -9.65 -6.71
CA LYS A 45 -8.01 -9.96 -8.10
C LYS A 45 -7.73 -11.46 -8.30
N ASP A 46 -6.92 -12.06 -7.44
CA ASP A 46 -6.61 -13.49 -7.48
C ASP A 46 -7.88 -14.36 -7.35
N LEU A 47 -8.80 -13.98 -6.46
CA LEU A 47 -10.07 -14.67 -6.27
C LEU A 47 -11.02 -14.51 -7.47
N GLU A 48 -11.04 -13.34 -8.10
CA GLU A 48 -11.83 -13.08 -9.31
C GLU A 48 -11.34 -13.94 -10.48
N GLU A 49 -10.01 -14.01 -10.69
CA GLU A 49 -9.40 -14.88 -11.71
C GLU A 49 -9.72 -16.36 -11.47
N ALA A 50 -9.58 -16.83 -10.22
CA ALA A 50 -9.92 -18.21 -9.87
C ALA A 50 -11.42 -18.52 -10.09
N ASN A 51 -12.30 -17.59 -9.70
CA ASN A 51 -13.74 -17.73 -9.92
C ASN A 51 -14.09 -17.77 -11.41
N GLU A 52 -13.40 -16.99 -12.24
CA GLU A 52 -13.62 -17.01 -13.69
C GLU A 52 -13.26 -18.37 -14.28
N ILE A 53 -12.10 -18.92 -13.93
CA ILE A 53 -11.66 -20.26 -14.37
C ILE A 53 -12.68 -21.34 -13.96
N LEU A 54 -13.15 -21.31 -12.71
CA LEU A 54 -14.14 -22.26 -12.22
C LEU A 54 -15.48 -22.14 -12.97
N LYS A 55 -15.94 -20.91 -13.22
CA LYS A 55 -17.17 -20.68 -14.01
C LYS A 55 -17.04 -21.20 -15.42
N GLN A 56 -15.92 -20.95 -16.10
CA GLN A 56 -15.68 -21.50 -17.44
C GLN A 56 -15.66 -23.04 -17.42
N SER A 57 -15.07 -23.64 -16.40
CA SER A 57 -15.01 -25.10 -16.25
C SER A 57 -16.39 -25.73 -16.04
N ALA A 58 -17.31 -25.02 -15.37
CA ALA A 58 -18.67 -25.48 -15.12
C ALA A 58 -19.62 -25.36 -16.32
N ILE A 59 -19.18 -24.78 -17.44
CA ILE A 59 -19.98 -24.60 -18.66
C ILE A 59 -19.79 -25.77 -19.66
N PHE A 60 -18.85 -26.69 -19.40
CA PHE A 60 -18.62 -27.91 -20.18
C PHE A 60 -19.35 -29.13 -19.58
#